data_AF-A0AA44GBK3-F1
#
_entry.id   AF-A0AA44GBK3-F1
#
_cell.length_a   1.000
_cell.length_b   1.000
_cell.length_c   1.000
_cell.angle_alpha   90.00
_cell.angle_beta   90.00
_cell.angle_gamma   90.00
#
_symmetry.space_group_name_H-M   'P 1'
#
loop_
_entity.id
_entity.type
_entity.pdbx_description
1 polymer ?
#
loop_
_entity_poly.entity_id
_entity_poly.type
_entity_poly.pdbx_seq_one_letter_code
_entity_poly.pdbx_strand_id
1 'polypeptide(L)'
;MKFLKAFWKRLSTPSKAAVGIVLFMGFAGGLLFWGAFNTGMQYTNSEEFCAGCHEPIVREIQETIHYSNRSGVRAICSDCHVPHQWTDKIVRKVQASKEVFGHIIGIIDTDEKFQARRGHLAEREWSRLKANDSLECRNCHEFEYMDFSEQGERSVKQHSTALASGEKTCVDCHKGIAHKLPDMHGVEGW
;
A
#
# COMPACT_ATOMS: atom_id res chain seq x y z
N MET A 1 -7.69 -30.23 51.52
CA MET A 1 -6.43 -30.51 50.77
C MET A 1 -6.53 -31.60 49.69
N LYS A 2 -7.16 -32.77 49.93
CA LYS A 2 -7.26 -33.85 48.91
C LYS A 2 -8.06 -33.46 47.66
N PHE A 3 -9.17 -32.72 47.82
CA PHE A 3 -9.98 -32.21 46.70
C PHE A 3 -9.22 -31.22 45.81
N LEU A 4 -8.49 -30.28 46.40
CA LEU A 4 -7.62 -29.34 45.67
C LEU A 4 -6.52 -30.07 44.89
N LYS A 5 -5.88 -31.09 45.47
CA LYS A 5 -4.87 -31.90 44.77
C LYS A 5 -5.47 -32.74 43.63
N ALA A 6 -6.67 -33.31 43.80
CA ALA A 6 -7.36 -34.09 42.77
C ALA A 6 -7.86 -33.21 41.61
N PHE A 7 -8.40 -32.04 41.93
CA PHE A 7 -8.79 -31.01 40.96
C PHE A 7 -7.57 -30.52 40.16
N TRP A 8 -6.46 -30.19 40.83
CA TRP A 8 -5.21 -29.79 40.20
C TRP A 8 -4.63 -30.88 39.30
N LYS A 9 -4.64 -32.14 39.75
CA LYS A 9 -4.18 -33.29 38.95
C LYS A 9 -5.01 -33.48 37.69
N ARG A 10 -6.34 -33.28 37.77
CA ARG A 10 -7.23 -33.41 36.60
C ARG A 10 -7.09 -32.26 35.60
N LEU A 11 -6.78 -31.06 36.06
CA LEU A 11 -6.39 -29.93 35.20
C LEU A 11 -4.99 -30.14 34.57
N SER A 12 -4.05 -30.73 35.30
CA SER A 12 -2.67 -30.94 34.84
C SER A 12 -2.45 -32.23 34.02
N THR A 13 -3.44 -33.12 33.94
CA THR A 13 -3.39 -34.33 33.09
C THR A 13 -4.56 -34.35 32.11
N PRO A 14 -4.54 -33.51 31.06
CA PRO A 14 -5.55 -33.58 30.02
C PRO A 14 -5.51 -34.98 29.40
N SER A 15 -6.69 -35.60 29.20
CA SER A 15 -6.76 -36.89 28.49
C SER A 15 -6.24 -36.70 27.06
N LYS A 16 -5.73 -37.77 26.43
CA LYS A 16 -5.26 -37.71 25.03
C LYS A 16 -6.34 -37.14 24.09
N ALA A 17 -7.62 -37.41 24.38
CA ALA A 17 -8.76 -36.84 23.65
C ALA A 17 -8.93 -35.33 23.90
N ALA A 18 -8.76 -34.84 25.14
CA ALA A 18 -8.81 -33.41 25.44
C ALA A 18 -7.65 -32.64 24.78
N VAL A 19 -6.44 -33.21 24.77
CA VAL A 19 -5.29 -32.64 24.04
C VAL A 19 -5.59 -32.60 22.53
N GLY A 20 -6.11 -33.70 21.96
CA GLY A 20 -6.49 -33.75 20.55
C GLY A 20 -7.55 -32.71 20.16
N ILE A 21 -8.57 -32.51 21.00
CA ILE A 21 -9.61 -31.50 20.78
C ILE A 21 -9.02 -30.09 20.85
N VAL A 22 -8.17 -29.78 21.83
CA VAL A 22 -7.55 -28.45 21.94
C VAL A 22 -6.65 -28.16 20.75
N LEU A 23 -5.83 -29.13 20.31
CA LEU A 23 -4.99 -28.99 19.13
C LEU A 23 -5.83 -28.80 17.85
N PHE A 24 -6.90 -29.57 17.70
CA PHE A 24 -7.81 -29.43 16.57
C PHE A 24 -8.50 -28.06 16.55
N MET A 25 -9.03 -27.61 17.68
CA MET A 25 -9.65 -26.28 17.77
C MET A 25 -8.64 -25.16 17.54
N GLY A 26 -7.42 -25.29 18.05
CA GLY A 26 -6.34 -24.32 17.79
C GLY A 26 -5.97 -24.27 16.31
N PHE A 27 -5.85 -25.42 15.65
CA PHE A 27 -5.58 -25.51 14.22
C PHE A 27 -6.73 -24.92 13.38
N ALA A 28 -7.97 -25.33 13.66
CA ALA A 28 -9.15 -24.82 12.98
C ALA A 28 -9.31 -23.30 13.19
N GLY A 29 -9.11 -22.82 14.42
CA GLY A 29 -9.09 -21.40 14.75
C GLY A 29 -7.98 -20.65 14.01
N GLY A 30 -6.78 -21.23 13.91
CA GLY A 30 -5.68 -20.69 13.13
C GLY A 30 -6.00 -20.57 11.65
N LEU A 31 -6.62 -21.58 11.05
CA LEU A 31 -7.07 -21.54 9.65
C LEU A 31 -8.14 -20.48 9.43
N LEU A 32 -9.13 -20.38 10.32
CA LEU A 32 -10.18 -19.36 10.26
C LEU A 32 -9.60 -17.96 10.37
N PHE A 33 -8.69 -17.74 11.33
CA PHE A 33 -8.02 -16.45 11.50
C PHE A 33 -7.19 -16.10 10.27
N TRP A 34 -6.37 -17.03 9.77
CA TRP A 34 -5.53 -16.78 8.60
C TRP A 34 -6.37 -16.47 7.36
N GLY A 35 -7.46 -17.21 7.13
CA GLY A 35 -8.39 -16.95 6.04
C GLY A 35 -9.05 -15.57 6.17
N ALA A 36 -9.64 -15.27 7.33
CA ALA A 36 -10.30 -13.99 7.57
C ALA A 36 -9.33 -12.80 7.45
N PHE A 37 -8.13 -12.92 7.99
CA PHE A 37 -7.10 -11.90 7.91
C PHE A 37 -6.68 -11.61 6.47
N ASN A 38 -6.39 -12.65 5.67
CA ASN A 38 -5.99 -12.45 4.28
C ASN A 38 -7.12 -11.90 3.42
N THR A 39 -8.37 -12.36 3.65
CA THR A 39 -9.55 -11.80 2.98
C THR A 39 -9.71 -10.31 3.30
N GLY A 40 -9.60 -9.91 4.56
CA GLY A 40 -9.65 -8.50 4.95
C GLY A 40 -8.50 -7.68 4.36
N MET A 41 -7.29 -8.24 4.32
CA MET A 41 -6.13 -7.62 3.69
C MET A 41 -6.31 -7.39 2.19
N GLN A 42 -6.89 -8.36 1.47
CA GLN A 42 -7.20 -8.23 0.05
C GLN A 42 -8.32 -7.23 -0.20
N TYR A 43 -9.39 -7.28 0.60
CA TYR A 43 -10.51 -6.35 0.46
C TYR A 43 -10.06 -4.89 0.65
N THR A 44 -9.23 -4.63 1.67
CA THR A 44 -8.65 -3.30 1.94
C THR A 44 -7.58 -2.85 0.95
N ASN A 45 -7.31 -3.64 -0.10
CA ASN A 45 -6.48 -3.27 -1.24
C ASN A 45 -7.32 -3.07 -2.52
N SER A 46 -8.63 -3.30 -2.48
CA SER A 46 -9.51 -3.15 -3.64
C SER A 46 -9.77 -1.69 -3.95
N GLU A 47 -10.05 -1.39 -5.23
CA GLU A 47 -10.45 -0.05 -5.64
C GLU A 47 -11.77 0.39 -5.01
N GLU A 48 -12.69 -0.56 -4.77
CA GLU A 48 -13.97 -0.29 -4.11
C GLU A 48 -13.75 0.23 -2.68
N PHE A 49 -12.86 -0.43 -1.92
CA PHE A 49 -12.52 0.03 -0.57
C PHE A 49 -11.84 1.40 -0.59
N CYS A 50 -10.86 1.60 -1.49
CA CYS A 50 -10.17 2.88 -1.62
C CYS A 50 -11.13 4.01 -2.02
N ALA A 51 -12.01 3.77 -3.00
CA ALA A 51 -12.97 4.74 -3.51
C ALA A 51 -13.96 5.19 -2.44
N GLY A 52 -14.28 4.34 -1.46
CA GLY A 52 -15.15 4.69 -0.34
C GLY A 52 -14.65 5.87 0.50
N CYS A 53 -13.36 6.23 0.44
CA CYS A 53 -12.80 7.39 1.13
C CYS A 53 -12.02 8.36 0.22
N HIS A 54 -11.49 7.89 -0.91
CA HIS A 54 -10.64 8.65 -1.83
C HIS A 54 -11.37 9.13 -3.09
N GLU A 55 -12.70 9.16 -3.10
CA GLU A 55 -13.52 9.53 -4.27
C GLU A 55 -13.01 10.73 -5.09
N PRO A 56 -12.54 11.86 -4.49
CA PRO A 56 -12.06 13.01 -5.26
C PRO A 56 -10.95 12.68 -6.27
N ILE A 57 -10.08 11.70 -5.95
CA ILE A 57 -8.92 11.34 -6.79
C ILE A 57 -9.18 10.18 -7.74
N VAL A 58 -10.23 9.38 -7.50
CA VAL A 58 -10.53 8.16 -8.26
C VAL A 58 -10.82 8.47 -9.73
N ARG A 59 -11.41 9.63 -10.03
CA ARG A 59 -11.66 10.03 -11.41
C ARG A 59 -10.38 10.40 -12.16
N GLU A 60 -9.37 10.90 -11.46
CA GLU A 60 -8.15 11.41 -12.10
C GLU A 60 -7.31 10.29 -12.71
N ILE A 61 -7.27 9.10 -12.08
CA ILE A 61 -6.49 7.99 -12.63
C ILE A 61 -7.07 7.49 -13.96
N GLN A 62 -8.38 7.66 -14.18
CA GLN A 62 -9.08 7.19 -15.38
C GLN A 62 -8.56 7.84 -16.67
N GLU A 63 -7.97 9.01 -16.56
CA GLU A 63 -7.39 9.77 -17.67
C GLU A 63 -5.95 9.32 -18.02
N THR A 64 -5.41 8.31 -17.33
CA THR A 64 -3.99 7.93 -17.40
C THR A 64 -3.74 6.56 -18.02
N ILE A 65 -2.49 6.33 -18.46
CA ILE A 65 -2.05 5.05 -19.01
C ILE A 65 -2.12 3.89 -17.98
N HIS A 66 -2.10 4.21 -16.69
CA HIS A 66 -2.22 3.22 -15.62
C HIS A 66 -3.65 2.69 -15.48
N TYR A 67 -4.65 3.40 -16.02
CA TYR A 67 -6.04 2.95 -16.08
C TYR A 67 -6.36 2.26 -17.41
N SER A 68 -6.00 2.88 -18.54
CA SER A 68 -6.27 2.36 -19.88
C SER A 68 -5.02 2.43 -20.75
N ASN A 69 -4.57 1.29 -21.26
CA ASN A 69 -3.38 1.19 -22.10
C ASN A 69 -3.48 0.08 -23.15
N ARG A 70 -2.54 0.13 -24.09
CA ARG A 70 -2.43 -0.80 -25.22
C ARG A 70 -2.20 -2.27 -24.84
N SER A 71 -1.66 -2.54 -23.65
CA SER A 71 -1.27 -3.89 -23.23
C SER A 71 -2.36 -4.61 -22.43
N GLY A 72 -3.37 -3.87 -21.93
CA GLY A 72 -4.44 -4.41 -21.08
C GLY A 72 -4.00 -4.72 -19.63
N VAL A 73 -2.76 -4.42 -19.26
CA VAL A 73 -2.26 -4.57 -17.88
C VAL A 73 -2.56 -3.30 -17.11
N ARG A 74 -3.34 -3.38 -16.05
CA ARG A 74 -3.80 -2.22 -15.29
C ARG A 74 -3.25 -2.23 -13.87
N ALA A 75 -2.73 -1.10 -13.43
CA ALA A 75 -2.43 -0.87 -12.02
C ALA A 75 -3.68 -0.34 -11.31
N ILE A 76 -3.98 -0.88 -10.14
CA ILE A 76 -5.02 -0.39 -9.24
C ILE A 76 -4.41 0.45 -8.12
N CYS A 77 -5.25 1.09 -7.30
CA CYS A 77 -4.79 1.99 -6.24
C CYS A 77 -3.70 1.37 -5.35
N SER A 78 -3.87 0.10 -4.97
CA SER A 78 -2.95 -0.58 -4.07
C SER A 78 -1.62 -0.93 -4.71
N ASP A 79 -1.51 -1.11 -6.03
CA ASP A 79 -0.24 -1.40 -6.69
C ASP A 79 0.76 -0.23 -6.55
N CYS A 80 0.25 1.00 -6.47
CA CYS A 80 1.06 2.22 -6.31
C CYS A 80 1.14 2.73 -4.86
N HIS A 81 0.12 2.48 -4.04
CA HIS A 81 0.04 3.03 -2.67
C HIS A 81 0.31 2.01 -1.55
N VAL A 82 0.38 0.71 -1.86
CA VAL A 82 0.60 -0.37 -0.91
C VAL A 82 1.68 -1.32 -1.42
N PRO A 83 2.87 -1.39 -0.78
CA PRO A 83 3.93 -2.30 -1.18
C PRO A 83 3.48 -3.76 -1.30
N HIS A 84 4.07 -4.51 -2.22
CA HIS A 84 3.70 -5.92 -2.45
C HIS A 84 4.28 -6.86 -1.39
N GLN A 85 5.53 -6.63 -0.99
CA GLN A 85 6.24 -7.42 0.02
C GLN A 85 5.56 -7.32 1.38
N TRP A 86 5.49 -8.45 2.09
CA TRP A 86 4.66 -8.57 3.30
C TRP A 86 5.02 -7.55 4.37
N THR A 87 6.31 -7.40 4.69
CA THR A 87 6.77 -6.50 5.75
C THR A 87 6.39 -5.05 5.43
N ASP A 88 6.73 -4.58 4.23
CA ASP A 88 6.46 -3.20 3.81
C ASP A 88 4.96 -2.93 3.70
N LYS A 89 4.19 -3.92 3.23
CA LYS A 89 2.73 -3.87 3.20
C LYS A 89 2.13 -3.65 4.58
N ILE A 90 2.57 -4.42 5.58
CA ILE A 90 2.07 -4.31 6.95
C ILE A 90 2.46 -2.95 7.54
N VAL A 91 3.71 -2.50 7.36
CA VAL A 91 4.14 -1.17 7.82
C VAL A 91 3.28 -0.07 7.20
N ARG A 92 3.05 -0.10 5.88
CA ARG A 92 2.22 0.90 5.18
C ARG A 92 0.76 0.87 5.66
N LYS A 93 0.19 -0.32 5.91
CA LYS A 93 -1.17 -0.44 6.44
C LYS A 93 -1.30 0.07 7.87
N VAL A 94 -0.29 -0.14 8.71
CA VAL A 94 -0.23 0.48 10.05
C VAL A 94 -0.15 2.00 9.92
N GLN A 95 0.65 2.55 9.00
CA GLN A 95 0.68 3.99 8.75
C GLN A 95 -0.67 4.52 8.24
N ALA A 96 -1.32 3.77 7.33
CA ALA A 96 -2.62 4.11 6.75
C ALA A 96 -3.74 4.20 7.80
N SER A 97 -3.61 3.54 8.96
CA SER A 97 -4.57 3.68 10.06
C SER A 97 -4.75 5.14 10.50
N LYS A 98 -3.71 5.98 10.36
CA LYS A 98 -3.80 7.42 10.63
C LYS A 98 -4.64 8.16 9.59
N GLU A 99 -4.62 7.70 8.34
CA GLU A 99 -5.42 8.26 7.25
C GLU A 99 -6.90 7.90 7.46
N VAL A 100 -7.19 6.66 7.87
CA VAL A 100 -8.53 6.23 8.28
C VAL A 100 -9.04 7.08 9.44
N PHE A 101 -8.23 7.27 10.49
CA PHE A 101 -8.60 8.14 11.61
C PHE A 101 -8.83 9.60 11.15
N GLY A 102 -7.97 10.12 10.28
CA GLY A 102 -8.12 11.44 9.68
C GLY A 102 -9.40 11.62 8.87
N HIS A 103 -9.82 10.59 8.14
CA HIS A 103 -11.11 10.56 7.46
C HIS A 103 -12.28 10.57 8.46
N ILE A 104 -12.24 9.73 9.49
CA ILE A 104 -13.29 9.65 10.52
C ILE A 104 -13.52 11.00 11.22
N ILE A 105 -12.45 11.77 11.48
CA ILE A 105 -12.57 13.09 12.11
C ILE A 105 -12.73 14.25 11.11
N GLY A 106 -12.86 13.97 9.81
CA GLY A 106 -13.19 14.96 8.79
C GLY A 106 -12.06 15.93 8.39
N ILE A 107 -10.81 15.46 8.32
CA ILE A 107 -9.67 16.32 7.91
C ILE A 107 -9.80 16.78 6.45
N ILE A 108 -10.31 15.92 5.55
CA ILE A 108 -10.44 16.14 4.09
C ILE A 108 -11.80 15.67 3.54
N ASP A 109 -12.85 15.74 4.35
CA ASP A 109 -14.21 15.24 4.04
C ASP A 109 -15.00 16.10 3.02
N THR A 110 -14.43 17.19 2.53
CA THR A 110 -15.02 18.13 1.57
C THR A 110 -13.98 18.45 0.50
N ASP A 111 -14.42 18.78 -0.72
CA ASP A 111 -13.52 19.12 -1.81
C ASP A 111 -12.65 20.33 -1.41
N GLU A 112 -13.22 21.35 -0.77
CA GLU A 112 -12.47 22.53 -0.33
C GLU A 112 -11.34 22.17 0.65
N LYS A 113 -11.61 21.30 1.65
CA LYS A 113 -10.57 20.84 2.58
C LYS A 113 -9.53 19.98 1.87
N PHE A 114 -9.94 19.14 0.92
CA PHE A 114 -9.04 18.33 0.13
C PHE A 114 -8.12 19.19 -0.73
N GLN A 115 -8.67 20.15 -1.50
CA GLN A 115 -7.88 21.08 -2.33
C GLN A 115 -6.92 21.90 -1.47
N ALA A 116 -7.37 22.41 -0.31
CA ALA A 116 -6.53 23.16 0.61
C ALA A 116 -5.35 22.34 1.16
N ARG A 117 -5.46 21.01 1.21
CA ARG A 117 -4.40 20.10 1.67
C ARG A 117 -3.72 19.34 0.55
N ARG A 118 -4.10 19.54 -0.71
CA ARG A 118 -3.65 18.72 -1.84
C ARG A 118 -2.13 18.71 -1.99
N GLY A 119 -1.50 19.88 -1.91
CA GLY A 119 -0.03 20.01 -1.96
C GLY A 119 0.65 19.21 -0.87
N HIS A 120 0.23 19.39 0.38
CA HIS A 120 0.76 18.65 1.53
C HIS A 120 0.60 17.13 1.38
N LEU A 121 -0.57 16.66 0.91
CA LEU A 121 -0.81 15.24 0.70
C LEU A 121 0.08 14.67 -0.41
N ALA A 122 0.23 15.40 -1.52
CA ALA A 122 1.08 15.01 -2.64
C ALA A 122 2.56 14.94 -2.22
N GLU A 123 3.07 15.95 -1.52
CA GLU A 123 4.44 15.98 -0.99
C GLU A 123 4.71 14.82 -0.03
N ARG A 124 3.74 14.48 0.82
CA ARG A 124 3.87 13.33 1.73
C ARG A 124 4.00 12.02 0.95
N GLU A 125 3.18 11.81 -0.07
CA GLU A 125 3.26 10.60 -0.90
C GLU A 125 4.52 10.57 -1.76
N TRP A 126 4.97 11.68 -2.34
CA TRP A 126 6.24 11.76 -3.06
C TRP A 126 7.43 11.50 -2.15
N SER A 127 7.43 12.07 -0.94
CA SER A 127 8.48 11.84 0.05
C SER A 127 8.55 10.37 0.45
N ARG A 128 7.39 9.72 0.62
CA ARG A 128 7.28 8.28 0.92
C ARG A 128 7.85 7.43 -0.21
N LEU A 129 7.43 7.68 -1.45
CA LEU A 129 7.89 6.97 -2.64
C LEU A 129 9.37 7.25 -2.93
N LYS A 130 9.88 8.43 -2.58
CA LYS A 130 11.31 8.73 -2.71
C LYS A 130 12.15 8.00 -1.66
N ALA A 131 11.66 7.95 -0.42
CA ALA A 131 12.38 7.34 0.71
C ALA A 131 12.61 5.83 0.56
N ASN A 132 11.80 5.14 -0.24
CA ASN A 132 11.93 3.71 -0.54
C ASN A 132 12.39 3.42 -1.98
N ASP A 133 13.05 4.38 -2.63
CA ASP A 133 13.52 4.27 -4.03
C ASP A 133 12.41 3.87 -5.02
N SER A 134 11.21 4.41 -4.83
CA SER A 134 10.04 4.18 -5.69
C SER A 134 9.73 2.69 -5.87
N LEU A 135 9.85 1.92 -4.78
CA LEU A 135 9.61 0.47 -4.74
C LEU A 135 8.31 0.07 -5.46
N GLU A 136 7.24 0.81 -5.25
CA GLU A 136 5.93 0.55 -5.87
C GLU A 136 5.96 0.72 -7.39
N CYS A 137 6.72 1.70 -7.90
CA CYS A 137 6.95 1.85 -9.34
C CYS A 137 7.75 0.67 -9.89
N ARG A 138 8.81 0.27 -9.19
CA ARG A 138 9.76 -0.78 -9.60
C ARG A 138 9.17 -2.19 -9.60
N ASN A 139 8.09 -2.43 -8.85
CA ASN A 139 7.33 -3.69 -8.92
C ASN A 139 6.84 -4.01 -10.36
N CYS A 140 6.69 -2.99 -11.20
CA CYS A 140 6.28 -3.12 -12.61
C CYS A 140 7.29 -2.51 -13.60
N HIS A 141 7.99 -1.44 -13.20
CA HIS A 141 8.95 -0.70 -14.01
C HIS A 141 10.38 -0.94 -13.54
N GLU A 142 10.84 -2.18 -13.69
CA GLU A 142 12.21 -2.52 -13.30
C GLU A 142 13.23 -1.88 -14.26
N PHE A 143 14.26 -1.28 -13.68
CA PHE A 143 15.25 -0.51 -14.44
C PHE A 143 16.02 -1.39 -15.42
N GLU A 144 16.37 -2.61 -15.01
CA GLU A 144 17.12 -3.57 -15.84
C GLU A 144 16.38 -3.99 -17.12
N TYR A 145 15.04 -3.85 -17.13
CA TYR A 145 14.20 -4.22 -18.26
C TYR A 145 13.71 -3.01 -19.07
N MET A 146 14.20 -1.81 -18.76
CA MET A 146 13.92 -0.62 -19.55
C MET A 146 14.67 -0.67 -20.88
N ASP A 147 13.94 -0.68 -21.99
CA ASP A 147 14.52 -0.52 -23.31
C ASP A 147 14.79 0.97 -23.59
N PHE A 148 16.07 1.37 -23.60
CA PHE A 148 16.46 2.76 -23.90
C PHE A 148 16.30 3.13 -25.38
N SER A 149 16.24 2.16 -26.29
CA SER A 149 16.07 2.45 -27.72
C SER A 149 14.66 2.95 -28.07
N GLU A 150 13.67 2.59 -27.25
CA GLU A 150 12.27 2.99 -27.39
C GLU A 150 11.92 4.28 -26.61
N GLN A 151 12.92 4.93 -26.01
CA GLN A 151 12.73 6.13 -25.18
C GLN A 151 13.16 7.40 -25.92
N GLY A 152 12.49 8.51 -25.62
CA GLY A 152 12.94 9.82 -26.10
C GLY A 152 14.30 10.22 -25.51
N GLU A 153 15.07 11.03 -26.24
CA GLU A 153 16.46 11.39 -25.87
C GLU A 153 16.60 11.93 -24.44
N ARG A 154 15.65 12.77 -24.00
CA ARG A 154 15.62 13.30 -22.63
C ARG A 154 15.50 12.17 -21.60
N SER A 155 14.60 11.22 -21.83
CA SER A 155 14.36 10.10 -20.92
C SER A 155 15.58 9.18 -20.87
N VAL A 156 16.17 8.83 -22.02
CA VAL A 156 17.40 8.03 -22.07
C VAL A 156 18.51 8.71 -21.27
N LYS A 157 18.71 10.02 -21.46
CA LYS A 157 19.72 10.76 -20.72
C LYS A 157 19.48 10.70 -19.20
N GLN A 158 18.25 10.92 -18.74
CA GLN A 158 17.95 10.89 -17.31
C GLN A 158 18.03 9.48 -16.72
N HIS A 159 17.47 8.48 -17.42
CA HIS A 159 17.46 7.11 -16.96
C HIS A 159 18.88 6.50 -16.93
N SER A 160 19.69 6.73 -17.96
CA SER A 160 21.08 6.20 -18.02
C SER A 160 22.08 6.95 -17.12
N THR A 161 21.68 8.07 -16.51
CA THR A 161 22.55 8.86 -15.62
C THR A 161 21.98 8.93 -14.21
N ALA A 162 21.12 9.90 -13.92
CA ALA A 162 20.63 10.20 -12.58
C ALA A 162 19.82 9.06 -11.95
N LEU A 163 19.07 8.29 -12.73
CA LEU A 163 18.38 7.10 -12.23
C LEU A 163 19.35 5.92 -12.07
N ALA A 164 20.23 5.69 -13.06
CA ALA A 164 21.21 4.60 -13.03
C ALA A 164 22.22 4.71 -11.88
N SER A 165 22.61 5.94 -11.51
CA SER A 165 23.52 6.21 -10.38
C SER A 165 22.84 6.09 -9.03
N GLY A 166 21.50 6.04 -8.98
CA GLY A 166 20.71 6.13 -7.75
C GLY A 166 20.64 7.53 -7.14
N GLU A 167 21.08 8.57 -7.87
CA GLU A 167 20.94 9.97 -7.41
C GLU A 167 19.47 10.41 -7.35
N LYS A 168 18.64 9.88 -8.25
CA LYS A 168 17.21 10.17 -8.37
C LYS A 168 16.39 8.88 -8.38
N THR A 169 15.18 9.00 -7.88
CA THR A 169 14.14 7.96 -7.90
C THR A 169 13.10 8.28 -8.99
N CYS A 170 12.18 7.36 -9.28
CA CYS A 170 11.15 7.57 -10.31
C CYS A 170 10.33 8.84 -10.05
N VAL A 171 9.94 9.08 -8.79
CA VAL A 171 9.09 10.22 -8.40
C VAL A 171 9.80 11.57 -8.33
N ASP A 172 11.14 11.59 -8.44
CA ASP A 172 11.87 12.86 -8.55
C ASP A 172 11.59 13.57 -9.89
N CYS A 173 11.28 12.81 -10.94
CA CYS A 173 10.92 13.35 -12.26
C CYS A 173 9.45 13.11 -12.61
N HIS A 174 8.89 11.97 -12.24
CA HIS A 174 7.52 11.58 -12.58
C HIS A 174 6.54 11.92 -11.46
N LYS A 175 6.29 13.21 -11.25
CA LYS A 175 5.19 13.70 -10.38
C LYS A 175 3.91 13.82 -11.21
N GLY A 176 2.76 13.54 -10.60
CA GLY A 176 1.45 13.67 -11.26
C GLY A 176 1.13 12.57 -12.28
N ILE A 177 1.65 11.36 -12.08
CA ILE A 177 1.47 10.21 -12.99
C ILE A 177 0.01 9.73 -13.04
N ALA A 178 -0.60 9.58 -11.87
CA ALA A 178 -1.95 9.02 -11.69
C ALA A 178 -2.98 10.08 -11.29
N HIS A 179 -2.52 11.22 -10.78
CA HIS A 179 -3.35 12.27 -10.20
C HIS A 179 -2.85 13.63 -10.68
N LYS A 180 -3.75 14.61 -10.77
CA LYS A 180 -3.42 15.98 -11.15
C LYS A 180 -2.40 16.55 -10.16
N LEU A 181 -1.45 17.32 -10.68
CA LEU A 181 -0.51 18.03 -9.82
C LEU A 181 -1.25 19.04 -8.95
N PRO A 182 -0.86 19.22 -7.67
CA PRO A 182 -1.29 20.36 -6.88
C PRO A 182 -0.70 21.66 -7.45
N ASP A 183 -0.98 22.79 -6.79
CA ASP A 183 -0.11 23.96 -6.93
C ASP A 183 1.32 23.55 -6.56
N MET A 184 2.23 23.78 -7.51
CA MET A 184 3.62 23.35 -7.41
C MET A 184 4.53 24.46 -6.87
N HIS A 185 3.98 25.64 -6.54
CA HIS A 185 4.76 26.71 -5.94
C HIS A 185 5.41 26.25 -4.62
N GLY A 186 6.74 26.29 -4.56
CA GLY A 186 7.51 25.87 -3.39
C GLY A 186 7.85 24.37 -3.34
N VAL A 187 7.43 23.58 -4.33
CA VAL A 187 7.85 22.17 -4.45
C VAL A 187 9.28 22.12 -4.95
N GLU A 188 10.17 21.48 -4.18
CA GLU A 188 11.57 21.34 -4.55
C GLU A 188 11.74 20.63 -5.91
N GLY A 189 12.51 21.27 -6.81
CA GLY A 189 12.85 20.74 -8.13
C GLY A 189 11.74 20.82 -9.18
N TRP A 190 10.71 21.66 -8.95
CA TRP A 190 9.66 21.96 -9.94
C TRP A 190 9.86 23.29 -10.66
#